data_AF-A0A7J3VSU6-F1
#
_entry.id   AF-A0A7J3VSU6-F1
#
_cell.length_a   1.000
_cell.length_b   1.000
_cell.length_c   1.000
_cell.angle_alpha   90.00
_cell.angle_beta   90.00
_cell.angle_gamma   90.00
#
_symmetry.space_group_name_H-M   'P 1'
#
loop_
_entity.id
_entity.type
_entity.pdbx_description
1 polymer ?
#
loop_
_entity_poly.entity_id
_entity_poly.type
_entity_poly.pdbx_seq_one_letter_code
_entity_poly.pdbx_strand_id
1 'polypeptide(L)'
;MKNTKAEEIIPALRAMVALELKKSHGMSNAETARALSITPQAVTQYTKGVRAFGKHSLASNDLVKKVVKEYAAKIALRKRPVQETELLDLAYEVLMLAEAPRRESEKLEEQARSQALRILRSRLAAEQEAAELFLSEAIKSKDDIVRLLFRQVASDSLRHAAIMQAAISAAANRLGEGPLPDPERLRQLQQHEEKSHIHDLEEVKKMLPNNLLKILLDSVEADEAKHDMILDKLISLRSREQASGASEPTR
;
A
#
# COMPACT_ATOMS: atom_id res chain seq x y z
N MET A 1 9.11 -3.85 -11.37
CA MET A 1 9.61 -5.12 -11.97
C MET A 1 9.93 -4.87 -13.44
N LYS A 2 10.97 -5.53 -13.99
CA LYS A 2 11.45 -5.35 -15.38
C LYS A 2 10.31 -5.36 -16.41
N ASN A 3 10.35 -4.38 -17.31
CA ASN A 3 9.54 -4.33 -18.53
C ASN A 3 9.78 -5.65 -19.29
N THR A 4 8.85 -6.59 -19.19
CA THR A 4 9.02 -7.95 -19.75
C THR A 4 8.91 -7.84 -21.26
N LYS A 5 9.98 -8.17 -21.99
CA LYS A 5 9.91 -8.19 -23.46
C LYS A 5 9.04 -9.35 -23.94
N ALA A 6 8.34 -9.17 -25.05
CA ALA A 6 7.50 -10.21 -25.67
C ALA A 6 8.28 -11.52 -25.88
N GLU A 7 9.55 -11.43 -26.26
CA GLU A 7 10.48 -12.55 -26.47
C GLU A 7 10.65 -13.43 -25.21
N GLU A 8 10.65 -12.83 -24.02
CA GLU A 8 10.89 -13.53 -22.75
C GLU A 8 9.72 -14.44 -22.34
N ILE A 9 8.52 -14.20 -22.87
CA ILE A 9 7.32 -14.99 -22.53
C ILE A 9 6.99 -16.07 -23.57
N ILE A 10 7.64 -16.05 -24.74
CA ILE A 10 7.43 -17.05 -25.80
C ILE A 10 7.59 -18.50 -25.28
N PRO A 11 8.60 -18.84 -24.45
CA PRO A 11 8.71 -20.20 -23.91
C PRO A 11 7.51 -20.61 -23.06
N ALA A 12 6.94 -19.68 -22.28
CA ALA A 12 5.76 -19.93 -21.47
C ALA A 12 4.50 -20.09 -22.34
N LEU A 13 4.35 -19.26 -23.38
CA LEU A 13 3.24 -19.38 -24.33
C LEU A 13 3.30 -20.69 -25.12
N ARG A 14 4.48 -21.08 -25.61
CA ARG A 14 4.68 -22.39 -26.25
C ARG A 14 4.27 -23.54 -25.34
N ALA A 15 4.56 -23.43 -24.04
CA ALA A 15 4.13 -24.41 -23.06
C ALA A 15 2.60 -24.45 -22.88
N MET A 16 1.96 -23.28 -22.75
CA MET A 16 0.50 -23.18 -22.60
C MET A 16 -0.24 -23.67 -23.85
N VAL A 17 0.20 -23.27 -25.04
CA VAL A 17 -0.37 -23.73 -26.32
C VAL A 17 -0.16 -25.23 -26.50
N ALA A 18 1.05 -25.76 -26.22
CA ALA A 18 1.31 -27.20 -26.30
C ALA A 18 0.41 -28.02 -25.36
N LEU A 19 0.15 -27.51 -24.16
CA LEU A 19 -0.75 -28.14 -23.21
C LEU A 19 -2.19 -28.17 -23.73
N GLU A 20 -2.65 -27.06 -24.30
CA GLU A 20 -4.00 -26.92 -24.86
C GLU A 20 -4.20 -27.81 -26.09
N LEU A 21 -3.24 -27.84 -27.02
CA LEU A 21 -3.28 -28.71 -28.22
C LEU A 21 -3.38 -30.19 -27.85
N LYS A 22 -2.74 -30.62 -26.77
CA LYS A 22 -2.82 -31.99 -26.30
C LYS A 22 -4.11 -32.30 -25.56
N LYS A 23 -4.52 -31.42 -24.64
CA LYS A 23 -5.69 -31.66 -23.79
C LYS A 23 -7.01 -31.54 -24.54
N SER A 24 -7.13 -30.51 -25.39
CA SER A 24 -8.40 -30.13 -26.01
C SER A 24 -8.51 -30.55 -27.47
N HIS A 25 -7.38 -30.78 -28.15
CA HIS A 25 -7.34 -31.19 -29.56
C HIS A 25 -6.71 -32.58 -29.79
N GLY A 26 -6.30 -33.30 -28.74
CA GLY A 26 -5.85 -34.69 -28.82
C GLY A 26 -4.57 -34.91 -29.62
N MET A 27 -3.80 -33.86 -29.92
CA MET A 27 -2.59 -33.98 -30.76
C MET A 27 -1.50 -34.81 -30.07
N SER A 28 -0.78 -35.63 -30.85
CA SER A 28 0.39 -36.37 -30.36
C SER A 28 1.59 -35.44 -30.12
N ASN A 29 2.57 -35.90 -29.34
CA ASN A 29 3.80 -35.14 -29.09
C ASN A 29 4.54 -34.75 -30.40
N ALA A 30 4.49 -35.62 -31.42
CA ALA A 30 5.12 -35.36 -32.72
C ALA A 30 4.35 -34.30 -33.51
N GLU A 31 3.03 -34.32 -33.48
CA GLU A 31 2.18 -33.34 -34.15
C GLU A 31 2.28 -31.97 -33.49
N THR A 32 2.21 -31.90 -32.16
CA THR A 32 2.38 -30.66 -31.40
C THR A 32 3.77 -30.05 -31.63
N ALA A 33 4.82 -30.88 -31.68
CA ALA A 33 6.19 -30.44 -31.95
C ALA A 33 6.31 -29.81 -33.35
N ARG A 34 5.77 -30.48 -34.38
CA ARG A 34 5.74 -29.96 -35.75
C ARG A 34 4.93 -28.67 -35.86
N ALA A 35 3.78 -28.60 -35.20
CA ALA A 35 2.90 -27.43 -35.25
C ALA A 35 3.54 -26.19 -34.61
N LEU A 36 4.28 -26.36 -33.52
CA LEU A 36 4.92 -25.25 -32.78
C LEU A 36 6.38 -24.99 -33.18
N SER A 37 6.92 -25.70 -34.17
CA SER A 37 8.33 -25.60 -34.59
C SER A 37 9.32 -25.85 -33.43
N ILE A 38 9.03 -26.85 -32.59
CA ILE A 38 9.86 -27.25 -31.44
C ILE A 38 10.16 -28.75 -31.46
N THR A 39 11.01 -29.23 -30.57
CA THR A 39 11.32 -30.67 -30.47
C THR A 39 10.24 -31.44 -29.68
N PRO A 40 9.98 -32.73 -29.98
CA PRO A 40 9.08 -33.57 -29.17
C PRO A 40 9.51 -33.68 -27.69
N GLN A 41 10.81 -33.54 -27.42
CA GLN A 41 11.35 -33.47 -26.06
C GLN A 41 10.90 -32.19 -25.34
N ALA A 42 10.89 -31.04 -26.03
CA ALA A 42 10.40 -29.78 -25.47
C ALA A 42 8.90 -29.86 -25.11
N VAL A 43 8.08 -30.48 -25.97
CA VAL A 43 6.65 -30.75 -25.68
C VAL A 43 6.50 -31.60 -24.41
N THR A 44 7.34 -32.62 -24.25
CA THR A 44 7.34 -33.47 -23.05
C THR A 44 7.74 -32.68 -21.81
N GLN A 45 8.72 -31.78 -21.89
CA GLN A 45 9.13 -30.92 -20.78
C GLN A 45 8.06 -29.89 -20.40
N TYR A 46 7.36 -29.31 -21.38
CA TYR A 46 6.25 -28.37 -21.13
C TYR A 46 5.07 -29.06 -20.46
N THR A 47 4.71 -30.26 -20.93
CA THR A 47 3.59 -31.03 -20.37
C THR A 47 3.86 -31.60 -18.98
N LYS A 48 5.14 -31.85 -18.65
CA LYS A 48 5.59 -32.27 -17.31
C LYS A 48 5.85 -31.10 -16.34
N GLY A 49 5.63 -29.84 -16.76
CA GLY A 49 5.75 -28.66 -15.90
C GLY A 49 7.18 -28.18 -15.60
N VAL A 50 8.22 -28.83 -16.15
CA VAL A 50 9.65 -28.59 -15.80
C VAL A 50 10.18 -27.24 -16.31
N ARG A 51 9.53 -26.63 -17.31
CA ARG A 51 9.91 -25.31 -17.88
C ARG A 51 8.81 -24.25 -17.78
N ALA A 52 7.67 -24.55 -17.16
CA ALA A 52 6.44 -23.83 -17.46
C ALA A 52 6.06 -22.69 -16.48
N PHE A 53 6.78 -22.46 -15.38
CA PHE A 53 6.25 -21.60 -14.32
C PHE A 53 7.23 -20.60 -13.71
N GLY A 54 8.04 -19.94 -14.55
CA GLY A 54 8.75 -18.72 -14.11
C GLY A 54 7.82 -17.52 -13.85
N LYS A 55 6.55 -17.57 -14.28
CA LYS A 55 5.54 -16.52 -14.08
C LYS A 55 4.15 -17.13 -13.89
N HIS A 56 3.84 -17.57 -12.67
CA HIS A 56 2.53 -18.11 -12.29
C HIS A 56 1.33 -17.16 -12.58
N SER A 57 1.55 -15.87 -12.90
CA SER A 57 0.47 -14.89 -13.13
C SER A 57 -0.22 -14.97 -14.50
N LEU A 58 0.40 -15.57 -15.53
CA LEU A 58 -0.20 -15.64 -16.88
C LEU A 58 -1.25 -16.76 -16.97
N ALA A 59 -0.98 -17.88 -16.31
CA ALA A 59 -1.87 -19.04 -16.32
C ALA A 59 -3.12 -18.86 -15.46
N SER A 60 -3.18 -17.85 -14.59
CA SER A 60 -4.33 -17.54 -13.74
C SER A 60 -5.34 -16.58 -14.40
N ASN A 61 -4.96 -15.88 -15.47
CA ASN A 61 -5.83 -14.92 -16.15
C ASN A 61 -6.73 -15.62 -17.19
N ASP A 62 -8.05 -15.58 -16.99
CA ASP A 62 -9.02 -16.28 -17.86
C ASP A 62 -9.09 -15.70 -19.28
N LEU A 63 -8.81 -14.40 -19.46
CA LEU A 63 -8.69 -13.80 -20.80
C LEU A 63 -7.45 -14.34 -21.52
N VAL A 64 -6.31 -14.45 -20.82
CA VAL A 64 -5.10 -15.05 -21.39
C VAL A 64 -5.34 -16.51 -21.77
N LYS A 65 -6.03 -17.29 -20.92
CA LYS A 65 -6.42 -18.67 -21.25
C LYS A 65 -7.30 -18.72 -22.50
N LYS A 66 -8.27 -17.81 -22.62
CA LYS A 66 -9.17 -17.74 -23.78
C LYS A 66 -8.40 -17.47 -25.07
N VAL A 67 -7.50 -16.48 -25.08
CA VAL A 67 -6.67 -16.16 -26.26
C VAL A 67 -5.77 -17.34 -26.62
N VAL A 68 -5.13 -17.98 -25.64
CA VAL A 68 -4.31 -19.18 -25.87
C VAL A 68 -5.15 -20.33 -26.45
N LYS A 69 -6.38 -20.53 -25.97
CA LYS A 69 -7.31 -21.53 -26.50
C LYS A 69 -7.70 -21.27 -27.95
N GLU A 70 -8.09 -20.05 -28.26
CA GLU A 70 -8.44 -19.66 -29.63
C GLU A 70 -7.25 -19.80 -30.58
N TYR A 71 -6.05 -19.44 -30.11
CA TYR A 71 -4.82 -19.62 -30.86
C TYR A 71 -4.48 -21.10 -31.10
N ALA A 72 -4.60 -21.95 -30.06
CA ALA A 72 -4.42 -23.39 -30.17
C ALA A 72 -5.42 -24.02 -31.15
N ALA A 73 -6.70 -23.61 -31.11
CA ALA A 73 -7.70 -24.09 -32.06
C ALA A 73 -7.36 -23.71 -33.50
N LYS A 74 -6.88 -22.47 -33.73
CA LYS A 74 -6.39 -22.03 -35.05
C LYS A 74 -5.21 -22.88 -35.53
N ILE A 75 -4.30 -23.26 -34.63
CA ILE A 75 -3.16 -24.13 -34.97
C ILE A 75 -3.62 -25.54 -35.31
N ALA A 76 -4.52 -26.13 -34.52
CA ALA A 76 -5.00 -27.49 -34.71
C ALA A 76 -5.68 -27.70 -36.08
N LEU A 77 -6.33 -26.67 -36.61
CA LEU A 77 -6.98 -26.68 -37.93
C LEU A 77 -6.01 -26.41 -39.09
N ARG A 78 -4.79 -25.95 -38.82
CA ARG A 78 -3.81 -25.56 -39.85
C ARG A 78 -2.88 -26.72 -40.16
N LYS A 79 -2.50 -26.84 -41.44
CA LYS A 79 -1.53 -27.83 -41.93
C LYS A 79 -0.10 -27.28 -42.07
N ARG A 80 0.22 -26.16 -41.39
CA ARG A 80 1.54 -25.51 -41.44
C ARG A 80 2.07 -25.21 -40.04
N PRO A 81 3.40 -25.23 -39.83
CA PRO A 81 4.01 -24.79 -38.59
C PRO A 81 3.74 -23.31 -38.30
N VAL A 82 3.67 -22.98 -37.02
CA VAL A 82 3.56 -21.61 -36.51
C VAL A 82 4.86 -20.86 -36.80
N GLN A 83 4.72 -19.65 -37.35
CA GLN A 83 5.86 -18.75 -37.55
C GLN A 83 6.20 -18.00 -36.26
N GLU A 84 7.46 -17.58 -36.13
CA GLU A 84 7.93 -16.84 -34.95
C GLU A 84 7.22 -15.48 -34.77
N THR A 85 6.91 -14.80 -35.87
CA THR A 85 6.10 -13.57 -35.87
C THR A 85 4.71 -13.80 -35.27
N GLU A 86 4.06 -14.91 -35.61
CA GLU A 86 2.74 -15.26 -35.06
C GLU A 86 2.79 -15.54 -33.54
N LEU A 87 3.92 -16.02 -33.02
CA LEU A 87 4.13 -16.20 -31.58
C LEU A 87 4.46 -14.88 -30.88
N LEU A 88 5.17 -13.97 -31.56
CA LEU A 88 5.42 -12.62 -31.07
C LEU A 88 4.13 -11.82 -30.96
N ASP A 89 3.24 -11.90 -31.95
CA ASP A 89 1.93 -11.24 -31.94
C ASP A 89 1.09 -11.73 -30.75
N LEU A 90 1.03 -13.05 -30.55
CA LEU A 90 0.37 -13.65 -29.39
C LEU A 90 1.01 -13.17 -28.07
N ALA A 91 2.33 -13.02 -28.03
CA ALA A 91 3.03 -12.52 -26.87
C ALA A 91 2.68 -11.07 -26.54
N TYR A 92 2.58 -10.21 -27.56
CA TYR A 92 2.11 -8.83 -27.36
C TYR A 92 0.68 -8.78 -26.83
N GLU A 93 -0.23 -9.58 -27.40
CA GLU A 93 -1.63 -9.64 -26.97
C GLU A 93 -1.76 -10.12 -25.51
N VAL A 94 -1.03 -11.17 -25.14
CA VAL A 94 -1.03 -11.71 -23.78
C VAL A 94 -0.42 -10.72 -22.77
N LEU A 95 0.66 -10.02 -23.13
CA LEU A 95 1.23 -8.98 -22.27
C LEU A 95 0.23 -7.83 -22.05
N MET A 96 -0.45 -7.37 -23.10
CA MET A 96 -1.47 -6.32 -23.00
C MET A 96 -2.62 -6.74 -22.06
N LEU A 97 -3.10 -7.97 -22.16
CA LEU A 97 -4.15 -8.50 -21.30
C LEU A 97 -3.69 -8.74 -19.86
N ALA A 98 -2.43 -9.11 -19.66
CA ALA A 98 -1.85 -9.29 -18.33
C ALA A 98 -1.56 -7.94 -17.63
N GLU A 99 -1.29 -6.89 -18.40
CA GLU A 99 -1.03 -5.54 -17.90
C GLU A 99 -2.31 -4.73 -17.65
N ALA A 100 -3.42 -5.02 -18.35
CA ALA A 100 -4.65 -4.24 -18.21
C ALA A 100 -5.18 -4.15 -16.75
N PRO A 101 -5.31 -5.24 -15.97
CA PRO A 101 -5.74 -5.16 -14.57
C PRO A 101 -4.76 -4.39 -13.68
N ARG A 102 -3.45 -4.49 -13.99
CA ARG A 102 -2.40 -3.74 -13.28
C ARG A 102 -2.52 -2.25 -13.52
N ARG A 103 -2.70 -1.84 -14.78
CA ARG A 103 -2.87 -0.42 -15.15
C ARG A 103 -4.14 0.17 -14.54
N GLU A 104 -5.22 -0.60 -14.44
CA GLU A 104 -6.43 -0.17 -13.75
C GLU A 104 -6.21 -0.01 -12.24
N SER A 105 -5.53 -0.97 -11.61
CA SER A 105 -5.19 -0.89 -10.18
C SER A 105 -4.28 0.29 -9.88
N GLU A 106 -3.23 0.51 -10.70
CA GLU A 106 -2.32 1.65 -10.59
C GLU A 106 -3.05 2.99 -10.80
N LYS A 107 -4.01 3.05 -11.74
CA LYS A 107 -4.86 4.24 -11.93
C LYS A 107 -5.74 4.51 -10.71
N LEU A 108 -6.35 3.48 -10.13
CA LEU A 108 -7.19 3.62 -8.94
C LEU A 108 -6.37 4.08 -7.73
N GLU A 109 -5.19 3.50 -7.53
CA GLU A 109 -4.25 3.92 -6.48
C GLU A 109 -3.81 5.38 -6.67
N GLU A 110 -3.47 5.78 -7.90
CA GLU A 110 -3.06 7.16 -8.18
C GLU A 110 -4.23 8.15 -8.02
N GLN A 111 -5.46 7.75 -8.36
CA GLN A 111 -6.67 8.54 -8.11
C GLN A 111 -6.94 8.71 -6.60
N ALA A 112 -6.91 7.62 -5.83
CA ALA A 112 -7.10 7.65 -4.39
C ALA A 112 -6.03 8.52 -3.71
N ARG A 113 -4.77 8.41 -4.15
CA ARG A 113 -3.66 9.22 -3.69
C ARG A 113 -3.83 10.70 -4.02
N SER A 114 -4.21 11.01 -5.24
CA SER A 114 -4.49 12.38 -5.67
C SER A 114 -5.61 13.00 -4.84
N GLN A 115 -6.66 12.22 -4.55
CA GLN A 115 -7.75 12.64 -3.68
C GLN A 115 -7.28 12.86 -2.23
N ALA A 116 -6.47 11.96 -1.67
CA ALA A 116 -5.90 12.11 -0.34
C ALA A 116 -5.04 13.38 -0.24
N LEU A 117 -4.16 13.63 -1.21
CA LEU A 117 -3.33 14.84 -1.26
C LEU A 117 -4.17 16.11 -1.35
N ARG A 118 -5.28 16.09 -2.10
CA ARG A 118 -6.21 17.24 -2.16
C ARG A 118 -6.84 17.53 -0.80
N ILE A 119 -7.32 16.50 -0.11
CA ILE A 119 -7.93 16.65 1.23
C ILE A 119 -6.90 17.16 2.23
N LEU A 120 -5.72 16.58 2.26
CA LEU A 120 -4.64 16.99 3.19
C LEU A 120 -4.22 18.43 2.96
N ARG A 121 -4.08 18.88 1.70
CA ARG A 121 -3.75 20.28 1.38
C ARG A 121 -4.86 21.24 1.81
N SER A 122 -6.12 20.87 1.58
CA SER A 122 -7.26 21.67 2.05
C SER A 122 -7.25 21.78 3.58
N ARG A 123 -6.94 20.69 4.28
CA ARG A 123 -6.88 20.69 5.74
C ARG A 123 -5.71 21.50 6.28
N LEU A 124 -4.53 21.38 5.67
CA LEU A 124 -3.36 22.19 6.01
C LEU A 124 -3.67 23.69 5.97
N ALA A 125 -4.32 24.15 4.89
CA ALA A 125 -4.70 25.55 4.74
C ALA A 125 -5.68 26.00 5.84
N ALA A 126 -6.70 25.17 6.14
CA ALA A 126 -7.67 25.46 7.20
C ALA A 126 -7.04 25.54 8.59
N GLU A 127 -6.06 24.67 8.91
CA GLU A 127 -5.35 24.73 10.19
C GLU A 127 -4.45 25.97 10.28
N GLN A 128 -3.79 26.38 9.20
CA GLN A 128 -3.00 27.62 9.17
C GLN A 128 -3.89 28.86 9.37
N GLU A 129 -5.01 28.94 8.66
CA GLU A 129 -5.99 30.02 8.80
C GLU A 129 -6.56 30.08 10.22
N ALA A 130 -6.93 28.94 10.79
CA ALA A 130 -7.40 28.87 12.18
C ALA A 130 -6.35 29.41 13.17
N ALA A 131 -5.08 28.99 13.02
CA ALA A 131 -4.00 29.49 13.86
C ALA A 131 -3.85 31.02 13.77
N GLU A 132 -3.90 31.59 12.57
CA GLU A 132 -3.81 33.04 12.36
C GLU A 132 -4.97 33.79 13.03
N LEU A 133 -6.21 33.29 12.86
CA LEU A 133 -7.41 33.88 13.47
C LEU A 133 -7.31 33.86 15.00
N PHE A 134 -6.96 32.73 15.60
CA PHE A 134 -6.85 32.62 17.06
C PHE A 134 -5.71 33.46 17.62
N LEU A 135 -4.57 33.58 16.93
CA LEU A 135 -3.50 34.50 17.33
C LEU A 135 -3.96 35.96 17.27
N SER A 136 -4.73 36.33 16.24
CA SER A 136 -5.33 37.66 16.13
C SER A 136 -6.24 37.98 17.32
N GLU A 137 -7.12 37.05 17.69
CA GLU A 137 -8.01 37.20 18.84
C GLU A 137 -7.25 37.21 20.17
N ALA A 138 -6.16 36.44 20.29
CA ALA A 138 -5.29 36.49 21.46
C ALA A 138 -4.66 37.89 21.65
N ILE A 139 -4.23 38.55 20.57
CA ILE A 139 -3.65 39.90 20.64
C ILE A 139 -4.70 40.92 21.12
N LYS A 140 -5.94 40.78 20.65
CA LYS A 140 -7.05 41.68 21.02
C LYS A 140 -7.58 41.46 22.43
N SER A 141 -7.40 40.26 22.99
CA SER A 141 -7.92 39.91 24.32
C SER A 141 -7.29 40.77 25.42
N LYS A 142 -8.14 41.26 26.32
CA LYS A 142 -7.74 41.97 27.54
C LYS A 142 -7.58 41.03 28.74
N ASP A 143 -8.28 39.91 28.73
CA ASP A 143 -8.22 38.89 29.78
C ASP A 143 -7.11 37.88 29.47
N ASP A 144 -6.24 37.62 30.45
CA ASP A 144 -5.06 36.79 30.29
C ASP A 144 -5.37 35.30 30.15
N ILE A 145 -6.47 34.82 30.76
CA ILE A 145 -6.90 33.42 30.65
C ILE A 145 -7.52 33.19 29.27
N VAL A 146 -8.37 34.10 28.80
CA VAL A 146 -8.90 34.06 27.42
C VAL A 146 -7.77 34.16 26.39
N ARG A 147 -6.79 35.04 26.63
CA ARG A 147 -5.59 35.16 25.79
C ARG A 147 -4.82 33.83 25.71
N LEU A 148 -4.68 33.14 26.85
CA LEU A 148 -4.01 31.86 26.93
C LEU A 148 -4.78 30.76 26.17
N LEU A 149 -6.10 30.69 26.34
CA LEU A 149 -6.96 29.77 25.59
C LEU A 149 -6.80 29.93 24.08
N PHE A 150 -6.86 31.17 23.57
CA PHE A 150 -6.66 31.43 22.14
C PHE A 150 -5.25 31.05 21.66
N ARG A 151 -4.21 31.32 22.46
CA ARG A 151 -2.83 30.88 22.12
C ARG A 151 -2.69 29.37 22.10
N GLN A 152 -3.37 28.66 23.00
CA GLN A 152 -3.35 27.21 23.04
C GLN A 152 -3.98 26.61 21.79
N VAL A 153 -5.19 27.07 21.42
CA VAL A 153 -5.85 26.62 20.18
C VAL A 153 -4.99 26.93 18.95
N ALA A 154 -4.39 28.11 18.88
CA ALA A 154 -3.48 28.44 17.79
C ALA A 154 -2.25 27.53 17.74
N SER A 155 -1.65 27.22 18.89
CA SER A 155 -0.50 26.31 18.98
C SER A 155 -0.86 24.90 18.50
N ASP A 156 -2.05 24.42 18.84
CA ASP A 156 -2.54 23.12 18.37
C ASP A 156 -2.79 23.11 16.87
N SER A 157 -3.41 24.16 16.32
CA SER A 157 -3.58 24.29 14.86
C SER A 157 -2.24 24.32 14.11
N LEU A 158 -1.20 24.98 14.64
CA LEU A 158 0.16 24.92 14.07
C LEU A 158 0.77 23.52 14.15
N ARG A 159 0.55 22.81 15.26
CA ARG A 159 0.97 21.41 15.43
C ARG A 159 0.27 20.51 14.42
N HIS A 160 -1.04 20.69 14.21
CA HIS A 160 -1.80 19.96 13.19
C HIS A 160 -1.29 20.26 11.78
N ALA A 161 -1.00 21.52 11.46
CA ALA A 161 -0.44 21.90 10.17
C ALA A 161 0.89 21.16 9.90
N ALA A 162 1.77 21.05 10.91
CA ALA A 162 3.01 20.28 10.78
C ALA A 162 2.75 18.78 10.51
N ILE A 163 1.77 18.18 11.20
CA ILE A 163 1.36 16.78 10.96
C ILE A 163 0.82 16.61 9.54
N MET A 164 -0.04 17.53 9.06
CA MET A 164 -0.56 17.49 7.70
C MET A 164 0.56 17.61 6.66
N GLN A 165 1.56 18.46 6.89
CA GLN A 165 2.70 18.60 5.99
C GLN A 165 3.56 17.33 5.93
N ALA A 166 3.77 16.66 7.08
CA ALA A 166 4.44 15.37 7.12
C ALA A 166 3.64 14.29 6.36
N ALA A 167 2.31 14.25 6.55
CA ALA A 167 1.44 13.32 5.85
C ALA A 167 1.42 13.56 4.33
N ILE A 168 1.40 14.82 3.88
CA ILE A 168 1.51 15.20 2.46
C ILE A 168 2.84 14.70 1.89
N SER A 169 3.94 14.92 2.62
CA SER A 169 5.28 14.51 2.19
C SER A 169 5.39 12.99 2.07
N ALA A 170 4.87 12.24 3.06
CA ALA A 170 4.84 10.79 3.04
C ALA A 170 4.00 10.24 1.87
N ALA A 171 2.79 10.79 1.67
CA ALA A 171 1.91 10.41 0.56
C ALA A 171 2.50 10.78 -0.82
N ALA A 172 3.19 11.92 -0.93
CA ALA A 172 3.81 12.39 -2.17
C ALA A 172 5.10 11.64 -2.54
N ASN A 173 5.84 11.15 -1.56
CA ASN A 173 7.13 10.48 -1.80
C ASN A 173 7.07 8.95 -1.66
N ARG A 174 5.90 8.37 -1.37
CA ARG A 174 5.73 6.92 -1.07
C ARG A 174 6.73 6.45 -0.01
N LEU A 175 6.91 7.26 1.04
CA LEU A 175 7.78 6.88 2.16
C LEU A 175 7.18 5.65 2.83
N GLY A 176 8.00 4.60 2.96
CA GLY A 176 7.67 3.44 3.78
C GLY A 176 7.75 3.76 5.27
N GLU A 177 7.39 2.79 6.10
CA GLU A 177 7.54 2.89 7.54
C GLU A 177 9.01 3.11 7.91
N GLY A 178 9.28 4.13 8.73
CA GLY A 178 10.60 4.38 9.29
C GLY A 178 10.91 3.45 10.47
N PRO A 179 12.16 3.43 10.96
CA PRO A 179 12.52 2.61 12.11
C PRO A 179 11.72 3.01 13.35
N LEU A 180 11.08 2.04 13.99
CA LEU A 180 10.36 2.25 15.24
C LEU A 180 11.34 2.38 16.43
N PRO A 181 11.00 3.21 17.44
CA PRO A 181 11.80 3.33 18.67
C PRO A 181 11.93 2.02 19.45
N ASP A 182 12.95 1.96 20.31
CA ASP A 182 13.20 0.82 21.19
C ASP A 182 12.04 0.60 22.18
N PRO A 183 11.48 -0.62 22.29
CA PRO A 183 10.36 -0.92 23.17
C PRO A 183 10.63 -0.71 24.66
N GLU A 184 11.87 -0.93 25.15
CA GLU A 184 12.17 -0.66 26.56
C GLU A 184 12.10 0.84 26.84
N ARG A 185 12.63 1.66 25.93
CA ARG A 185 12.52 3.12 26.03
C ARG A 185 11.07 3.60 25.99
N LEU A 186 10.22 3.01 25.14
CA LEU A 186 8.78 3.36 25.09
C LEU A 186 8.07 3.05 26.41
N ARG A 187 8.36 1.89 27.03
CA ARG A 187 7.79 1.54 28.35
C ARG A 187 8.28 2.47 29.46
N GLN A 188 9.53 2.91 29.41
CA GLN A 188 10.04 3.90 30.37
C GLN A 188 9.31 5.24 30.26
N LEU A 189 8.99 5.68 29.04
CA LEU A 189 8.23 6.90 28.82
C LEU A 189 6.78 6.76 29.32
N GLN A 190 6.14 5.63 29.06
CA GLN A 190 4.79 5.34 29.55
C GLN A 190 4.72 5.34 31.09
N GLN A 191 5.68 4.71 31.75
CA GLN A 191 5.76 4.74 33.22
C GLN A 191 6.00 6.14 33.80
N HIS A 192 6.58 7.06 33.04
CA HIS A 192 6.79 8.44 33.46
C HIS A 192 5.50 9.27 33.34
N GLU A 193 4.73 9.05 32.27
CA GLU A 193 3.39 9.64 32.11
C GLU A 193 2.46 9.15 33.23
N GLU A 194 2.37 7.83 33.46
CA GLU A 194 1.56 7.23 34.54
C GLU A 194 1.87 7.80 35.94
N LYS A 195 3.15 8.08 36.23
CA LYS A 195 3.56 8.70 37.50
C LYS A 195 3.19 10.17 37.61
N SER A 196 3.00 10.84 36.48
CA SER A 196 2.60 12.26 36.43
C SER A 196 1.07 12.40 36.59
N HIS A 197 0.29 11.39 36.18
CA HIS A 197 -1.16 11.30 36.37
C HIS A 197 -1.63 11.02 37.81
N ILE A 198 -0.71 10.97 38.80
CA ILE A 198 -1.05 10.64 40.20
C ILE A 198 -1.96 11.70 40.85
N HIS A 199 -2.01 12.92 40.30
CA HIS A 199 -2.78 14.03 40.86
C HIS A 199 -3.98 14.32 39.97
N ASP A 200 -5.13 13.76 40.31
CA ASP A 200 -6.39 14.02 39.62
C ASP A 200 -6.74 15.52 39.69
N LEU A 201 -6.73 16.19 38.54
CA LEU A 201 -7.02 17.62 38.43
C LEU A 201 -8.51 17.90 38.72
N GLU A 202 -9.37 16.89 38.83
CA GLU A 202 -10.77 17.04 39.24
C GLU A 202 -10.94 17.71 40.62
N GLU A 203 -10.09 17.39 41.59
CA GLU A 203 -10.13 18.05 42.90
C GLU A 203 -9.78 19.53 42.79
N VAL A 204 -8.78 19.87 41.97
CA VAL A 204 -8.36 21.25 41.69
C VAL A 204 -9.49 22.00 40.95
N LYS A 205 -10.13 21.37 39.96
CA LYS A 205 -11.27 21.95 39.22
C LYS A 205 -12.45 22.26 40.14
N LYS A 206 -12.69 21.48 41.19
CA LYS A 206 -13.75 21.75 42.20
C LYS A 206 -13.41 22.93 43.10
N MET A 207 -12.13 23.13 43.43
CA MET A 207 -11.65 24.22 44.27
C MET A 207 -11.56 25.56 43.53
N LEU A 208 -11.45 25.56 42.21
CA LEU A 208 -11.35 26.77 41.40
C LEU A 208 -12.73 27.34 41.03
N PRO A 209 -13.00 28.64 41.29
CA PRO A 209 -14.27 29.27 40.90
C PRO A 209 -14.31 29.70 39.42
N ASN A 210 -13.16 29.79 38.74
CA ASN A 210 -13.06 30.32 37.38
C ASN A 210 -13.27 29.23 36.31
N ASN A 211 -14.35 29.33 35.54
CA ASN A 211 -14.69 28.36 34.50
C ASN A 211 -13.68 28.33 33.33
N LEU A 212 -13.01 29.44 33.03
CA LEU A 212 -11.99 29.48 31.97
C LEU A 212 -10.73 28.71 32.36
N LEU A 213 -10.36 28.74 33.64
CA LEU A 213 -9.26 27.90 34.15
C LEU A 213 -9.62 26.41 34.07
N LYS A 214 -10.88 26.05 34.31
CA LYS A 214 -11.33 24.65 34.18
C LYS A 214 -11.16 24.14 32.75
N ILE A 215 -11.51 24.96 31.75
CA ILE A 215 -11.31 24.62 30.34
C ILE A 215 -9.82 24.38 30.02
N LEU A 216 -8.92 25.20 30.58
CA LEU A 216 -7.48 24.99 30.41
C LEU A 216 -7.02 23.67 31.03
N LEU A 217 -7.51 23.32 32.23
CA LEU A 217 -7.18 22.07 32.89
C LEU A 217 -7.73 20.86 32.12
N ASP A 218 -8.96 20.94 31.60
CA ASP A 218 -9.54 19.88 30.75
C ASP A 218 -8.68 19.65 29.49
N SER A 219 -8.06 20.70 28.95
CA SER A 219 -7.16 20.55 27.80
C SER A 219 -5.82 19.89 28.17
N VAL A 220 -5.35 20.03 29.41
CA VAL A 220 -4.15 19.31 29.88
C VAL A 220 -4.45 17.82 29.98
N GLU A 221 -5.57 17.45 30.61
CA GLU A 221 -6.03 16.06 30.71
C GLU A 221 -6.23 15.42 29.33
N ALA A 222 -6.75 16.19 28.36
CA ALA A 222 -6.91 15.70 26.98
C ALA A 222 -5.57 15.43 26.29
N ASP A 223 -4.54 16.25 26.51
CA ASP A 223 -3.21 16.04 25.95
C ASP A 223 -2.51 14.84 26.63
N GLU A 224 -2.70 14.67 27.94
CA GLU A 224 -2.24 13.49 28.70
C GLU A 224 -2.82 12.18 28.14
N ALA A 225 -4.15 12.10 27.96
CA ALA A 225 -4.80 10.94 27.35
C ALA A 225 -4.32 10.70 25.89
N LYS A 226 -3.97 11.76 25.17
CA LYS A 226 -3.39 11.65 23.83
C LYS A 226 -1.99 11.04 23.87
N HIS A 227 -1.16 11.38 24.85
CA HIS A 227 0.19 10.81 24.99
C HIS A 227 0.12 9.30 25.23
N ASP A 228 -0.73 8.85 26.15
CA ASP A 228 -0.94 7.42 26.42
C ASP A 228 -1.36 6.67 25.16
N MET A 229 -2.35 7.20 24.43
CA MET A 229 -2.80 6.62 23.17
C MET A 229 -1.67 6.49 22.14
N ILE A 230 -0.77 7.48 22.04
CA ILE A 230 0.36 7.45 21.11
C ILE A 230 1.36 6.37 21.51
N LEU A 231 1.73 6.30 22.80
CA LEU A 231 2.68 5.31 23.31
C LEU A 231 2.16 3.88 23.13
N ASP A 232 0.89 3.64 23.46
CA ASP A 232 0.25 2.32 23.30
C ASP A 232 0.24 1.86 21.84
N LYS A 233 -0.06 2.77 20.90
CA LYS A 233 -0.02 2.46 19.47
C LYS A 233 1.39 2.13 18.99
N LEU A 234 2.40 2.87 19.45
CA LEU A 234 3.80 2.61 19.09
C LEU A 234 4.28 1.25 19.62
N ILE A 235 3.96 0.92 20.87
CA ILE A 235 4.31 -0.37 21.48
C ILE A 235 3.61 -1.53 20.75
N SER A 236 2.34 -1.33 20.39
CA SER A 236 1.54 -2.32 19.64
C SER A 236 2.11 -2.57 18.24
N LEU A 237 2.49 -1.51 17.52
CA LEU A 237 3.12 -1.63 16.20
C LEU A 237 4.45 -2.37 16.28
N ARG A 238 5.29 -2.04 17.27
CA ARG A 238 6.59 -2.69 17.44
C ARG A 238 6.46 -4.18 17.77
N SER A 239 5.47 -4.53 18.59
CA SER A 239 5.19 -5.93 18.94
C SER A 239 4.74 -6.75 17.72
N ARG A 240 3.99 -6.15 16.78
CA ARG A 240 3.60 -6.78 15.52
C ARG A 240 4.80 -6.97 14.59
N GLU A 241 5.68 -5.98 14.49
CA GLU A 241 6.88 -6.05 13.66
C GLU A 241 7.82 -7.20 14.12
N GLN A 242 7.98 -7.36 15.44
CA GLN A 242 8.75 -8.47 16.03
C GLN A 242 8.11 -9.84 15.76
N ALA A 243 6.77 -9.93 15.76
CA ALA A 243 6.05 -11.17 15.46
C ALA A 243 6.14 -11.56 13.97
N SER A 244 6.13 -10.59 13.05
CA SER A 244 6.33 -10.83 11.60
C SER A 244 7.78 -11.13 11.22
N GLY A 245 8.76 -10.64 12.00
CA GLY A 245 10.18 -10.96 11.80
C GLY A 245 10.58 -12.38 12.28
N ALA A 246 9.77 -13.01 13.12
CA ALA A 246 10.03 -14.37 13.64
C ALA A 246 9.60 -15.51 12.71
N SER A 247 8.96 -15.20 11.56
CA SER A 247 8.42 -16.21 10.62
C SER A 247 9.31 -16.57 9.43
N GLU A 248 10.55 -16.06 9.34
CA GLU A 248 11.55 -16.59 8.39
C GLU A 248 12.59 -17.45 9.12
N PRO A 249 12.38 -18.79 9.22
CA PRO A 249 13.48 -19.68 9.55
C PRO A 249 14.38 -19.77 8.32
N THR A 250 15.61 -19.32 8.51
CA THR A 250 16.74 -19.52 7.62
C THR A 250 16.82 -20.97 7.15
N ARG A 251 16.80 -21.19 5.84
CA ARG A 251 17.29 -22.42 5.20
C ARG A 251 18.10 -22.05 3.97
#